data_AF-A0A4P7W9S6-F1
#
_entry.id   AF-A0A4P7W9S6-F1
#
_cell.length_a   1.000
_cell.length_b   1.000
_cell.length_c   1.000
_cell.angle_alpha   90.00
_cell.angle_beta   90.00
_cell.angle_gamma   90.00
#
_symmetry.space_group_name_H-M   'P 1'
#
loop_
_entity.id
_entity.type
_entity.pdbx_description
1 polymer ?
#
loop_
_entity_poly.entity_id
_entity_poly.type
_entity_poly.pdbx_seq_one_letter_code
_entity_poly.pdbx_strand_id
1 'polypeptide(L)'
;MSDRKHAFVVAHPPREEDETIKHFEAKNIHGEVIHKAETEKEAAKGAIEKGFKAHIVKDRKAHKHAVKPENFKVFVEKDHEEELKLGKRPHKAGDKHHENFHHR
;
A
#
# COMPACT_ATOMS: atom_id res chain seq x y z
N MET A 1 -19.89 -18.01 -8.05
CA MET A 1 -19.37 -17.15 -6.97
C MET A 1 -18.04 -16.63 -7.46
N SER A 2 -17.92 -15.33 -7.77
CA SER A 2 -16.63 -14.79 -8.22
C SER A 2 -15.70 -14.77 -7.02
N ASP A 3 -14.70 -15.66 -7.00
CA ASP A 3 -13.56 -15.57 -6.11
C ASP A 3 -13.02 -14.15 -6.24
N ARG A 4 -13.30 -13.32 -5.23
CA ARG A 4 -12.94 -11.91 -5.25
C ARG A 4 -11.42 -11.90 -5.30
N LYS A 5 -10.84 -11.53 -6.44
CA LYS A 5 -9.39 -11.49 -6.59
C LYS A 5 -8.87 -10.42 -5.64
N HIS A 6 -8.17 -10.80 -4.57
CA HIS A 6 -7.62 -9.84 -3.59
C HIS A 6 -6.21 -9.44 -4.01
N ALA A 7 -5.88 -8.15 -3.89
CA ALA A 7 -4.53 -7.64 -4.09
C ALA A 7 -4.09 -6.81 -2.88
N PHE A 8 -2.85 -6.97 -2.43
CA PHE A 8 -2.26 -6.28 -1.28
C PHE A 8 -1.11 -5.41 -1.76
N VAL A 9 -1.20 -4.11 -1.49
CA VAL A 9 -0.18 -3.14 -1.86
C VAL A 9 0.90 -3.10 -0.78
N VAL A 10 2.14 -3.37 -1.18
CA VAL A 10 3.31 -3.38 -0.30
C VAL A 10 4.43 -2.54 -0.88
N ALA A 11 5.22 -1.90 -0.03
CA ALA A 11 6.44 -1.21 -0.43
C ALA A 11 7.53 -2.20 -0.86
N HIS A 12 8.34 -1.83 -1.84
CA HIS A 12 9.51 -2.58 -2.27
C HIS A 12 10.77 -1.68 -2.24
N PRO A 13 11.90 -2.13 -1.68
CA PRO A 13 12.09 -3.42 -1.00
C PRO A 13 11.28 -3.52 0.31
N PRO A 14 10.81 -4.73 0.69
CA PRO A 14 9.94 -4.91 1.84
C PRO A 14 10.65 -4.78 3.21
N ARG A 15 12.00 -4.79 3.23
CA ARG A 15 12.88 -4.54 4.39
C ARG A 15 14.34 -4.71 3.95
N GLU A 16 15.08 -3.62 3.84
CA GLU A 16 16.54 -3.61 3.95
C GLU A 16 16.94 -2.28 4.64
N GLU A 17 18.05 -2.30 5.36
CA GLU A 17 18.57 -1.21 6.22
C GLU A 17 18.76 0.15 5.50
N ASP A 18 18.69 0.19 4.17
CA ASP A 18 18.67 1.40 3.35
C ASP A 18 17.24 1.77 2.93
N GLU A 19 16.57 2.45 3.87
CA GLU A 19 15.15 2.74 3.89
C GLU A 19 14.69 3.75 2.84
N THR A 20 14.76 3.45 1.55
CA THR A 20 14.05 4.23 0.53
C THR A 20 13.11 3.32 -0.24
N ILE A 21 11.81 3.62 -0.20
CA ILE A 21 10.84 2.89 -1.01
C ILE A 21 11.17 3.15 -2.47
N LYS A 22 11.48 2.11 -3.24
CA LYS A 22 11.74 2.26 -4.69
C LYS A 22 10.44 2.35 -5.46
N HIS A 23 9.46 1.52 -5.08
CA HIS A 23 8.13 1.49 -5.67
C HIS A 23 7.17 0.70 -4.77
N PHE A 24 5.89 0.69 -5.14
CA PHE A 24 4.84 -0.13 -4.56
C PHE A 24 4.45 -1.26 -5.49
N GLU A 25 4.18 -2.43 -4.92
CA GLU A 25 3.73 -3.61 -5.64
C GLU A 25 2.37 -4.05 -5.09
N ALA A 26 1.37 -4.13 -5.95
CA ALA A 26 0.12 -4.81 -5.65
C ALA A 26 0.29 -6.30 -5.94
N LYS A 27 0.24 -7.15 -4.91
CA LYS A 27 0.41 -8.61 -5.02
C LYS A 27 -0.88 -9.34 -4.73
N ASN A 28 -1.20 -10.40 -5.47
CA ASN A 28 -2.34 -11.25 -5.12
C ASN A 28 -2.01 -12.18 -3.94
N ILE A 29 -2.99 -12.99 -3.54
CA ILE A 29 -2.83 -13.98 -2.46
C ILE A 29 -1.76 -15.06 -2.74
N HIS A 30 -1.38 -15.24 -4.01
CA HIS A 30 -0.35 -16.18 -4.45
C HIS A 30 1.05 -15.52 -4.50
N GLY A 31 1.15 -14.23 -4.16
CA GLY A 31 2.39 -13.46 -4.21
C GLY A 31 2.74 -12.91 -5.59
N GLU A 32 1.89 -13.11 -6.60
CA GLU A 32 2.13 -12.61 -7.95
C GLU A 32 1.91 -11.11 -8.01
N VAL A 33 2.86 -10.39 -8.62
CA VAL A 33 2.76 -8.94 -8.80
C VAL A 33 1.74 -8.64 -9.89
N ILE A 34 0.64 -8.02 -9.48
CA ILE A 34 -0.45 -7.58 -10.35
C ILE A 34 -0.10 -6.23 -10.99
N HIS A 35 0.44 -5.29 -10.21
CA HIS A 35 0.81 -3.96 -10.70
C HIS A 35 1.95 -3.37 -9.88
N LYS A 36 2.79 -2.56 -10.53
CA LYS A 36 3.88 -1.81 -9.89
C LYS A 36 3.65 -0.33 -10.17
N ALA A 37 3.79 0.51 -9.15
CA ALA A 37 3.63 1.95 -9.30
C ALA A 37 4.48 2.71 -8.30
N GLU A 38 4.66 4.01 -8.53
CA GLU A 38 5.43 4.88 -7.65
C GLU A 38 4.68 5.20 -6.35
N THR A 39 3.35 5.15 -6.34
CA THR A 39 2.54 5.44 -5.13
C THR A 39 1.66 4.25 -4.73
N GLU A 40 1.31 4.19 -3.44
CA GLU A 40 0.35 3.17 -2.94
C GLU A 40 -1.01 3.27 -3.63
N LYS A 41 -1.43 4.51 -3.93
CA LYS A 41 -2.69 4.81 -4.62
C LYS A 41 -2.70 4.22 -6.02
N GLU A 42 -1.65 4.46 -6.79
CA GLU A 42 -1.56 3.95 -8.16
C GLU A 42 -1.42 2.43 -8.19
N ALA A 43 -0.67 1.85 -7.27
CA ALA A 43 -0.58 0.40 -7.11
C ALA A 43 -1.96 -0.21 -6.83
N ALA A 44 -2.75 0.41 -5.95
CA ALA A 44 -4.11 -0.03 -5.64
C ALA A 44 -5.06 0.14 -6.84
N LYS A 45 -4.99 1.29 -7.54
CA LYS A 45 -5.80 1.56 -8.74
C LYS A 45 -5.53 0.56 -9.85
N GLY A 46 -4.27 0.31 -10.20
CA GLY A 46 -3.93 -0.64 -11.25
C GLY A 46 -4.34 -2.08 -10.93
N ALA A 47 -4.42 -2.45 -9.64
CA ALA A 47 -5.01 -3.72 -9.24
C ALA A 47 -6.54 -3.74 -9.44
N ILE A 48 -7.24 -2.66 -9.08
CA ILE A 48 -8.70 -2.52 -9.27
C ILE A 48 -9.08 -2.55 -10.75
N GLU A 49 -8.33 -1.86 -11.61
CA GLU A 49 -8.54 -1.89 -13.07
C GLU A 49 -8.40 -3.30 -13.65
N LYS A 50 -7.56 -4.15 -13.04
CA LYS A 50 -7.40 -5.57 -13.37
C LYS A 50 -8.46 -6.49 -12.75
N GLY A 51 -9.46 -5.92 -12.08
CA GLY A 51 -10.56 -6.62 -11.43
C GLY A 51 -10.23 -7.17 -10.04
N PHE A 52 -9.20 -6.66 -9.37
CA PHE A 52 -8.85 -7.05 -8.02
C PHE A 52 -9.43 -6.09 -6.97
N LYS A 53 -9.86 -6.63 -5.84
CA LYS A 53 -10.11 -5.85 -4.63
C LYS A 53 -8.76 -5.50 -4.01
N ALA A 54 -8.31 -4.26 -4.18
CA ALA A 54 -7.05 -3.78 -3.62
C ALA A 54 -7.17 -3.50 -2.11
N HIS A 55 -6.10 -3.80 -1.39
CA HIS A 55 -5.92 -3.56 0.02
C HIS A 55 -4.61 -2.81 0.24
N ILE A 56 -4.66 -1.71 0.98
CA ILE A 56 -3.50 -0.90 1.36
C ILE A 56 -3.25 -1.04 2.85
N VAL A 57 -2.03 -0.75 3.29
CA VAL A 57 -1.66 -0.77 4.70
C VAL A 57 -2.48 0.28 5.48
N LYS A 58 -3.03 -0.10 6.64
CA LYS A 58 -3.73 0.78 7.58
C LYS A 58 -2.76 1.69 8.33
N ASP A 59 -1.71 1.09 8.87
CA ASP A 59 -0.71 1.76 9.70
C ASP A 59 0.66 1.10 9.49
N ARG A 60 1.62 1.86 9.00
CA ARG A 60 2.99 1.38 8.74
C ARG A 60 3.78 1.10 10.02
N LYS A 61 3.41 1.68 11.18
CA LYS A 61 4.12 1.40 12.45
C LYS A 61 4.01 -0.06 12.88
N ALA A 62 2.97 -0.76 12.44
CA ALA A 62 2.76 -2.18 12.73
C ALA A 62 3.62 -3.13 11.87
N HIS A 63 4.36 -2.63 10.87
CA HIS A 63 5.10 -3.44 9.90
C HIS A 63 6.50 -3.90 10.34
N LYS A 64 6.78 -3.98 11.65
CA LYS A 64 8.09 -4.44 12.11
C LYS A 64 8.36 -5.92 11.87
N HIS A 65 7.37 -6.82 11.81
CA HIS A 65 7.67 -8.25 11.58
C HIS A 65 6.81 -9.09 10.63
N ALA A 66 5.58 -8.74 10.23
CA ALA A 66 4.80 -9.58 9.30
C ALA A 66 3.71 -8.83 8.50
N VAL A 67 3.50 -9.25 7.24
CA VAL A 67 2.33 -8.88 6.41
C VAL A 67 1.11 -9.64 6.95
N LYS A 68 0.49 -9.13 8.02
CA LYS A 68 -0.75 -9.68 8.56
C LYS A 68 -1.96 -9.04 7.87
N PRO A 69 -2.98 -9.81 7.46
CA PRO A 69 -4.19 -9.27 6.84
C PRO A 69 -4.88 -8.16 7.67
N GLU A 70 -4.74 -8.22 8.99
CA GLU A 70 -5.28 -7.26 9.96
C GLU A 70 -4.74 -5.84 9.75
N ASN A 71 -3.50 -5.73 9.27
CA ASN A 71 -2.80 -4.48 9.00
C ASN A 71 -3.22 -3.83 7.68
N PHE A 72 -4.10 -4.47 6.90
CA PHE A 72 -4.58 -3.95 5.64
C PHE A 72 -6.03 -3.51 5.73
N LYS A 73 -6.35 -2.43 5.02
CA LYS A 73 -7.72 -1.97 4.76
C LYS A 73 -7.98 -2.05 3.26
N VAL A 74 -9.25 -2.24 2.91
CA VAL A 74 -9.69 -2.13 1.52
C VAL A 74 -9.40 -0.72 1.03
N PHE A 75 -8.77 -0.60 -0.12
CA PHE A 75 -8.63 0.70 -0.77
C PHE A 75 -9.99 1.12 -1.31
N VAL A 76 -10.48 2.26 -0.82
CA VAL A 76 -11.68 2.93 -1.32
C VAL A 76 -11.22 4.30 -1.78
N GLU A 77 -11.44 4.63 -3.06
CA GLU A 77 -10.95 5.88 -3.64
C GLU A 77 -11.46 7.10 -2.88
N LYS A 78 -12.75 7.11 -2.56
CA LYS A 78 -13.40 8.19 -1.80
C LYS A 78 -12.79 8.38 -0.41
N ASP A 79 -12.56 7.30 0.33
CA ASP A 79 -11.94 7.36 1.66
C ASP A 79 -10.50 7.87 1.57
N HIS A 80 -9.77 7.46 0.53
CA HIS A 80 -8.42 7.92 0.30
C HIS A 80 -8.37 9.42 -0.05
N GLU A 81 -9.32 9.94 -0.81
CA GLU A 81 -9.45 11.38 -1.08
C GLU A 81 -9.80 12.19 0.17
N GLU A 82 -10.65 11.67 1.04
CA GLU A 82 -10.94 12.28 2.35
C GLU A 82 -9.69 12.31 3.23
N GLU A 83 -8.92 11.22 3.28
CA GLU A 83 -7.66 11.17 4.00
C GLU A 83 -6.65 12.22 3.50
N LEU A 84 -6.59 12.46 2.18
CA LEU A 84 -5.78 13.51 1.58
C LEU A 84 -6.22 14.91 2.03
N LYS A 85 -7.53 15.17 2.08
CA LYS A 85 -8.08 16.44 2.58
C LYS A 85 -7.79 16.65 4.07
N LEU A 86 -7.73 15.56 4.84
CA LEU A 86 -7.39 15.57 6.27
C LEU A 86 -5.87 15.70 6.54
N GLY A 87 -5.07 15.95 5.51
CA GLY A 87 -3.63 16.17 5.64
C GLY A 87 -2.81 14.88 5.75
N LYS A 88 -3.42 13.70 5.53
CA LYS A 88 -2.63 12.47 5.40
C LYS A 88 -1.97 12.45 4.02
N ARG A 89 -0.64 12.44 3.99
CA ARG A 89 0.11 12.35 2.73
C ARG A 89 0.12 10.89 2.25
N PRO A 90 -0.18 10.60 0.97
CA PRO A 90 -0.06 9.26 0.43
C PRO A 90 1.42 8.94 0.27
N HIS A 91 1.80 7.69 0.48
CA HIS A 91 3.19 7.33 0.33
C HIS A 91 3.60 7.16 -1.11
N LYS A 92 4.85 7.52 -1.39
CA LYS A 92 5.46 7.47 -2.71
C LYS A 92 6.87 6.88 -2.68
N ALA A 93 7.34 6.48 -3.85
CA ALA A 93 8.74 6.15 -4.08
C ALA A 93 9.61 7.33 -3.61
N GLY A 94 10.72 7.01 -2.95
CA GLY A 94 11.56 7.99 -2.28
C GLY A 94 11.20 8.23 -0.82
N ASP A 95 9.99 7.86 -0.34
CA ASP A 95 9.69 7.97 1.09
C ASP A 95 10.56 7.00 1.88
N LYS A 96 11.17 7.50 2.95
CA LYS A 96 11.86 6.63 3.89
C LYS A 96 10.87 5.87 4.76
N HIS A 97 11.20 4.63 5.08
CA HIS A 97 10.35 3.79 5.94
C HIS A 97 10.27 4.32 7.39
N HIS A 98 11.10 5.31 7.75
CA HIS A 98 11.28 5.86 9.09
C HIS A 98 10.91 7.34 9.27
N GLU A 99 10.06 7.95 8.45
CA GLU A 99 9.69 9.36 8.72
C GLU A 99 8.48 9.50 9.64
N ASN A 100 8.84 9.66 10.92
CA ASN A 100 8.13 10.44 11.92
C ASN A 100 7.36 11.61 11.29
N PHE A 101 6.06 11.45 11.09
CA PHE A 101 5.15 12.60 11.15
C PHE A 101 5.03 13.03 12.61
N HIS A 102 6.07 13.68 13.14
CA HIS A 102 5.89 14.66 14.20
C HIS A 102 5.33 15.90 13.49
N HIS A 103 4.01 16.08 13.54
CA HIS A 103 3.45 17.43 13.43
C HIS A 103 4.00 18.20 14.63
N ARG A 104 4.78 19.25 14.34
CA ARG A 104 5.17 20.26 15.31
C ARG A 104 4.15 21.39 15.26
#